data_AF-A0A7S2MB50-F1
#
_entry.id   AF-A0A7S2MB50-F1
#
_cell.length_a   1.000
_cell.length_b   1.000
_cell.length_c   1.000
_cell.angle_alpha   90.00
_cell.angle_beta   90.00
_cell.angle_gamma   90.00
#
_symmetry.space_group_name_H-M   'P 1'
#
loop_
_entity.id
_entity.type
_entity.pdbx_description
1 polymer ?
#
loop_
_entity_poly.entity_id
_entity_poly.type
_entity_poly.pdbx_seq_one_letter_code
_entity_poly.pdbx_strand_id
1 'polypeptide(L)'
;EGECNFDLRAQVPLVRKLLKKTPHCLATQPADGAIALAVSEAVVESNEPAGPSVDEDPLAEDWSIVRVPPVEAERPPLPRMQESFELWLDDAKGLAKLGRYRFSFDTDEHVLCLAWVTIPGFPTPSVAVGTGVNTGEDLTSRGRMLIFSTKDREPGVIPPVYQRSLKTLVTVIGQWGDYLIHSEGFKIFFERWENSSFNKVAFFDGSMCVTSMSSIKNFLLFGDLRKGVDFVQWKEEAASQTRNLRRLSRSPPSTSMTVIACEFVVCQKSLGL
;
A
#
# COMPACT_ATOMS: atom_id res chain seq x y z
N GLU A 1 23.56 16.96 -14.00
CA GLU A 1 22.11 16.76 -13.85
C GLU A 1 21.43 17.58 -14.93
N GLY A 2 20.62 16.98 -15.80
CA GLY A 2 19.94 17.73 -16.86
C GLY A 2 18.82 18.60 -16.30
N GLU A 3 18.69 19.83 -16.77
CA GLU A 3 17.57 20.70 -16.44
C GLU A 3 16.25 20.03 -16.82
N CYS A 4 15.32 19.94 -15.85
CA CYS A 4 13.95 19.50 -16.09
C CYS A 4 13.15 20.66 -16.72
N ASN A 5 13.39 20.92 -18.00
CA ASN A 5 12.62 21.91 -18.76
C ASN A 5 11.36 21.30 -19.37
N PHE A 6 10.33 22.12 -19.57
CA PHE A 6 9.11 21.70 -20.25
C PHE A 6 9.41 21.37 -21.72
N ASP A 7 8.96 20.21 -22.18
CA ASP A 7 8.91 19.90 -23.60
C ASP A 7 7.64 20.49 -24.20
N LEU A 8 7.78 21.69 -24.78
CA LEU A 8 6.70 22.41 -25.45
C LEU A 8 6.36 21.86 -26.83
N ARG A 9 7.13 20.89 -27.35
CA ARG A 9 6.84 20.22 -28.63
C ARG A 9 5.94 19.00 -28.44
N ALA A 10 5.78 18.51 -27.21
CA ALA A 10 4.84 17.46 -26.89
C ALA A 10 3.39 17.96 -27.07
N GLN A 11 2.47 17.04 -27.39
CA GLN A 11 1.03 17.37 -27.53
C GLN A 11 0.44 17.95 -26.25
N VAL A 12 0.99 17.57 -25.10
CA VAL A 12 0.71 18.14 -23.79
C VAL A 12 2.04 18.57 -23.17
N PRO A 13 2.16 19.81 -22.63
CA PRO A 13 3.37 20.23 -21.95
C PRO A 13 3.75 19.24 -20.85
N LEU A 14 4.95 18.67 -20.96
CA LEU A 14 5.42 17.65 -20.03
C LEU A 14 6.82 17.98 -19.52
N VAL A 15 7.12 17.47 -18.33
CA VAL A 15 8.46 17.44 -17.77
C VAL A 15 8.88 15.98 -17.65
N ARG A 16 10.01 15.61 -18.28
CA ARG A 16 10.55 14.26 -18.19
C ARG A 16 11.69 14.23 -17.17
N LYS A 17 11.57 13.36 -16.17
CA LYS A 17 12.65 13.03 -15.25
C LYS A 17 13.05 11.57 -15.46
N LEU A 18 14.27 11.34 -15.92
CA LEU A 18 14.82 9.99 -16.01
C LEU A 18 15.28 9.52 -14.63
N LEU A 19 14.73 8.41 -14.16
CA LEU A 19 15.14 7.75 -12.93
C LEU A 19 16.12 6.61 -13.25
N LYS A 20 17.06 6.37 -12.35
CA LYS A 20 17.94 5.19 -12.40
C LYS A 20 17.31 3.94 -11.79
N LYS A 21 16.23 4.14 -11.03
CA LYS A 21 15.43 3.11 -10.35
C LYS A 21 14.05 3.01 -11.00
N THR A 22 13.45 1.83 -10.98
CA THR A 22 12.12 1.56 -11.55
C THR A 22 11.03 2.09 -10.62
N PRO A 23 10.20 3.07 -11.03
CA PRO A 23 9.08 3.53 -10.22
C PRO A 23 7.93 2.52 -10.26
N HIS A 24 7.35 2.22 -9.08
CA HIS A 24 6.28 1.25 -8.90
C HIS A 24 4.95 1.90 -8.47
N CYS A 25 4.99 2.72 -7.42
CA CYS A 25 3.80 3.39 -6.89
C CYS A 25 4.07 4.89 -6.76
N LEU A 26 3.07 5.72 -7.08
CA LEU A 26 3.12 7.17 -6.99
C LEU A 26 1.86 7.68 -6.29
N ALA A 27 2.01 8.52 -5.28
CA ALA A 27 0.91 9.29 -4.71
C ALA A 27 1.29 10.76 -4.60
N THR A 28 0.31 11.62 -4.83
CA THR A 28 0.46 13.07 -4.70
C THR A 28 -0.55 13.61 -3.70
N GLN A 29 -0.15 14.62 -2.94
CA GLN A 29 -1.02 15.40 -2.07
C GLN A 29 -0.94 16.87 -2.50
N PRO A 30 -1.81 17.30 -3.42
CA PRO A 30 -1.73 18.64 -4.01
C PRO A 30 -1.81 19.77 -2.98
N ALA A 31 -2.57 19.58 -1.89
CA ALA A 31 -2.72 20.56 -0.81
C ALA A 31 -1.38 20.94 -0.16
N ASP A 32 -0.49 19.96 0.01
CA ASP A 32 0.83 20.15 0.62
C ASP A 32 1.95 20.25 -0.43
N GLY A 33 1.60 20.14 -1.71
CA GLY A 33 2.58 20.02 -2.79
C GLY A 33 3.48 18.80 -2.64
N ALA A 34 3.03 17.73 -1.96
CA ALA A 34 3.87 16.58 -1.64
C ALA A 34 3.73 15.45 -2.69
N ILE A 35 4.82 14.73 -2.91
CA ILE A 35 4.89 13.56 -3.80
C ILE A 35 5.61 12.43 -3.07
N ALA A 36 5.04 11.23 -3.16
CA ALA A 36 5.61 10.00 -2.62
C ALA A 36 5.77 9.00 -3.77
N LEU A 37 6.94 8.37 -3.85
CA LEU A 37 7.29 7.43 -4.90
C LEU A 37 7.95 6.19 -4.28
N ALA A 38 7.45 5.01 -4.59
CA ALA A 38 8.17 3.76 -4.36
C ALA A 38 8.97 3.44 -5.61
N VAL A 39 10.27 3.22 -5.44
CA VAL A 39 11.18 2.85 -6.52
C VAL A 39 11.91 1.56 -6.16
N SER A 40 12.39 0.83 -7.17
CA SER A 40 13.23 -0.35 -6.96
C SER A 40 14.46 -0.35 -7.84
N GLU A 41 15.46 -1.10 -7.43
CA GLU A 41 16.59 -1.50 -8.27
C GLU A 41 16.77 -3.01 -8.26
N ALA A 42 17.13 -3.57 -9.40
CA ALA A 42 17.48 -4.98 -9.49
C ALA A 42 18.87 -5.19 -8.89
N VAL A 43 18.94 -5.95 -7.81
CA VAL A 43 20.19 -6.31 -7.13
C VAL A 43 20.42 -7.81 -7.24
N VAL A 44 21.68 -8.24 -7.11
CA VAL A 44 21.98 -9.67 -6.98
C VAL A 44 21.36 -10.16 -5.67
N GLU A 45 20.70 -11.30 -5.74
CA GLU A 45 20.09 -11.93 -4.57
C GLU A 45 21.11 -12.11 -3.44
N SER A 46 20.72 -11.68 -2.24
CA SER A 46 21.51 -11.79 -1.02
C SER A 46 21.15 -13.07 -0.25
N ASN A 47 22.09 -13.60 0.54
CA ASN A 47 21.80 -14.68 1.49
C ASN A 47 21.14 -14.18 2.80
N GLU A 48 20.78 -12.89 2.86
CA GLU A 48 20.08 -12.33 4.01
C GLU A 48 18.64 -12.86 4.06
N PRO A 49 18.08 -13.05 5.27
CA PRO A 49 16.69 -13.50 5.39
C PRO A 49 15.72 -12.49 4.77
N ALA A 50 14.70 -13.02 4.09
CA ALA A 50 13.64 -12.22 3.49
C ALA A 50 12.75 -11.54 4.54
N GLY A 51 12.52 -10.25 4.36
CA GLY A 51 11.64 -9.42 5.16
C GLY A 51 12.21 -9.03 6.53
N PRO A 52 11.44 -8.23 7.30
CA PRO A 52 11.79 -7.91 8.68
C PRO A 52 11.83 -9.16 9.55
N SER A 53 12.70 -9.17 10.56
CA SER A 53 12.63 -10.16 11.64
C SER A 53 11.29 -10.00 12.37
N VAL A 54 10.37 -10.93 12.13
CA VAL A 54 9.11 -10.96 12.87
C VAL A 54 9.38 -11.64 14.21
N ASP A 55 9.09 -10.93 15.30
CA ASP A 55 9.03 -11.52 16.65
C ASP A 55 7.82 -12.47 16.71
N GLU A 56 7.95 -13.65 16.13
CA GLU A 56 6.94 -14.70 16.24
C GLU A 56 7.12 -15.44 17.57
N ASP A 57 6.02 -15.66 18.29
CA ASP A 57 6.02 -16.51 19.48
C ASP A 57 6.43 -17.93 19.06
N PRO A 58 7.61 -18.42 19.49
CA PRO A 58 8.09 -19.74 19.11
C PRO A 58 7.17 -20.86 19.60
N LEU A 59 6.33 -20.61 20.61
CA LEU A 59 5.39 -21.55 21.22
C LEU A 59 4.00 -21.56 20.57
N ALA A 60 3.72 -20.66 19.62
CA ALA A 60 2.46 -20.69 18.90
C ALA A 60 2.40 -21.94 18.02
N GLU A 61 1.71 -22.99 18.46
CA GLU A 61 1.47 -24.25 17.72
C GLU A 61 0.46 -24.07 16.58
N ASP A 62 0.65 -23.09 15.71
CA ASP A 62 -0.08 -23.00 14.47
C ASP A 62 0.61 -23.88 13.42
N TRP A 63 0.24 -25.16 13.40
CA TRP A 63 0.75 -26.18 12.46
C TRP A 63 0.47 -25.86 10.99
N SER A 64 -0.33 -24.83 10.69
CA SER A 64 -0.59 -24.39 9.32
C SER A 64 0.51 -23.50 8.73
N ILE A 65 1.46 -23.02 9.54
CA ILE A 65 2.53 -22.11 9.11
C ILE A 65 3.82 -22.88 8.88
N VAL A 66 4.19 -23.07 7.61
CA VAL A 66 5.54 -23.51 7.23
C VAL A 66 6.50 -22.37 7.54
N ARG A 67 7.50 -22.63 8.40
CA ARG A 67 8.43 -21.60 8.92
C ARG A 67 9.79 -21.60 8.23
N VAL A 68 10.14 -22.70 7.58
CA VAL A 68 11.42 -22.89 6.91
C VAL A 68 11.11 -23.31 5.48
N PRO A 69 11.68 -22.63 4.47
CA PRO A 69 11.45 -23.03 3.09
C PRO A 69 11.96 -24.46 2.87
N PRO A 70 11.35 -25.23 1.95
CA PRO A 70 11.91 -26.51 1.55
C PRO A 70 13.36 -26.35 1.09
N VAL A 71 14.22 -27.27 1.50
CA VAL A 71 15.62 -27.26 1.04
C VAL A 71 15.63 -27.78 -0.39
N GLU A 72 15.89 -26.90 -1.35
CA GLU A 72 16.09 -27.29 -2.75
C GLU A 72 17.33 -28.20 -2.87
N ALA A 73 17.17 -29.35 -3.55
CA ALA A 73 18.24 -30.34 -3.72
C ALA A 73 19.37 -29.86 -4.64
N GLU A 74 19.04 -29.03 -5.64
CA GLU A 74 19.99 -28.37 -6.53
C GLU A 74 19.67 -26.88 -6.56
N ARG A 75 20.67 -26.04 -6.30
CA ARG A 75 20.49 -24.59 -6.42
C ARG A 75 20.34 -24.21 -7.89
N PRO A 76 19.35 -23.39 -8.28
CA PRO A 76 19.26 -22.88 -9.64
C PRO A 76 20.53 -22.10 -10.02
N PRO A 77 20.86 -22.02 -11.33
CA PRO A 77 22.07 -21.35 -11.81
C PRO A 77 22.11 -19.87 -11.39
N LEU A 78 23.27 -19.41 -10.91
CA LEU A 78 23.50 -18.07 -10.35
C LEU A 78 24.05 -17.07 -11.40
N PRO A 79 23.84 -15.75 -11.22
CA PRO A 79 23.14 -15.10 -10.10
C PRO A 79 21.66 -14.82 -10.35
N ARG A 80 20.81 -15.08 -9.34
CA ARG A 80 19.42 -14.58 -9.33
C ARG A 80 19.41 -13.09 -9.02
N MET A 81 18.42 -12.39 -9.55
CA MET A 81 18.20 -10.96 -9.31
C MET A 81 16.92 -10.80 -8.48
N GLN A 82 16.96 -9.93 -7.48
CA GLN A 82 15.81 -9.54 -6.66
C GLN A 82 15.61 -8.02 -6.74
N GLU A 83 14.41 -7.56 -6.38
CA GLU A 83 14.12 -6.13 -6.32
C GLU A 83 14.40 -5.58 -4.92
N SER A 84 15.22 -4.53 -4.81
CA SER A 84 15.39 -3.78 -3.56
C SER A 84 14.60 -2.48 -3.63
N PHE A 85 13.61 -2.33 -2.74
CA PHE A 85 12.71 -1.18 -2.73
C PHE A 85 13.23 -0.03 -1.87
N GLU A 86 12.93 1.19 -2.30
CA GLU A 86 13.14 2.43 -1.56
C GLU A 86 11.91 3.33 -1.69
N LEU A 87 11.48 3.94 -0.59
CA LEU A 87 10.48 5.01 -0.57
C LEU A 87 11.18 6.34 -0.71
N TRP A 88 10.70 7.20 -1.59
CA TRP A 88 11.12 8.59 -1.73
C TRP A 88 9.96 9.54 -1.45
N LEU A 89 10.17 10.51 -0.57
CA LEU A 89 9.23 11.61 -0.30
C LEU A 89 9.86 12.93 -0.68
N ASP A 90 9.10 13.75 -1.39
CA ASP A 90 9.54 15.03 -1.92
C ASP A 90 8.39 16.05 -2.04
N ASP A 91 8.75 17.28 -2.39
CA ASP A 91 7.86 18.33 -2.90
C ASP A 91 7.76 18.23 -4.43
N ALA A 92 6.54 18.25 -4.95
CA ALA A 92 6.16 18.20 -6.36
C ALA A 92 6.69 19.38 -7.19
N LYS A 93 7.03 20.53 -6.58
CA LYS A 93 7.72 21.65 -7.25
C LYS A 93 9.21 21.35 -7.49
N GLY A 94 9.79 20.43 -6.72
CA GLY A 94 11.22 20.12 -6.67
C GLY A 94 11.64 18.89 -7.47
N LEU A 95 10.99 18.57 -8.61
CA LEU A 95 11.25 17.35 -9.38
C LEU A 95 12.69 17.19 -9.90
N ALA A 96 13.48 18.26 -9.87
CA ALA A 96 14.90 18.23 -10.22
C ALA A 96 15.71 17.33 -9.26
N LYS A 97 15.33 17.26 -7.97
CA LYS A 97 16.02 16.48 -6.92
C LYS A 97 15.00 15.64 -6.17
N LEU A 98 14.76 14.43 -6.67
CA LEU A 98 13.95 13.41 -6.03
C LEU A 98 14.81 12.54 -5.09
N GLY A 99 14.18 11.96 -4.08
CA GLY A 99 14.83 11.19 -3.02
C GLY A 99 15.38 12.06 -1.89
N ARG A 100 14.80 13.25 -1.61
CA ARG A 100 15.26 14.08 -0.48
C ARG A 100 15.05 13.41 0.86
N TYR A 101 13.87 12.82 1.05
CA TYR A 101 13.59 11.96 2.19
C TYR A 101 13.44 10.54 1.66
N ARG A 102 14.15 9.59 2.26
CA ARG A 102 14.16 8.21 1.76
C ARG A 102 14.15 7.16 2.85
N PHE A 103 13.68 5.98 2.50
CA PHE A 103 13.71 4.81 3.37
C PHE A 103 13.93 3.56 2.53
N SER A 104 14.92 2.74 2.89
CA SER A 104 15.20 1.46 2.24
C SER A 104 14.41 0.36 2.96
N PHE A 105 13.68 -0.45 2.21
CA PHE A 105 12.93 -1.59 2.73
C PHE A 105 13.85 -2.81 2.94
N ASP A 106 13.34 -3.81 3.64
CA ASP A 106 14.08 -5.04 3.91
C ASP A 106 14.24 -5.88 2.63
N THR A 107 15.16 -6.84 2.64
CA THR A 107 15.37 -7.81 1.55
C THR A 107 14.07 -8.54 1.20
N ASP A 108 13.75 -8.69 -0.09
CA ASP A 108 12.49 -9.29 -0.58
C ASP A 108 11.19 -8.64 -0.08
N GLU A 109 11.25 -7.45 0.50
CA GLU A 109 10.07 -6.68 0.87
C GLU A 109 9.66 -5.72 -0.26
N HIS A 110 8.55 -6.05 -0.91
CA HIS A 110 7.99 -5.26 -1.99
C HIS A 110 7.00 -4.23 -1.45
N VAL A 111 7.10 -2.99 -1.94
CA VAL A 111 6.06 -1.98 -1.73
C VAL A 111 4.91 -2.25 -2.69
N LEU A 112 3.73 -2.55 -2.16
CA LEU A 112 2.56 -2.91 -2.96
C LEU A 112 1.58 -1.74 -3.14
N CYS A 113 1.49 -0.88 -2.13
CA CYS A 113 0.60 0.28 -2.17
C CYS A 113 1.12 1.42 -1.30
N LEU A 114 0.76 2.65 -1.67
CA LEU A 114 0.99 3.83 -0.85
C LEU A 114 -0.12 4.86 -1.07
N ALA A 115 -0.42 5.62 -0.02
CA ALA A 115 -1.42 6.68 -0.06
C ALA A 115 -1.06 7.78 0.94
N TRP A 116 -1.28 9.03 0.54
CA TRP A 116 -1.23 10.15 1.47
C TRP A 116 -2.45 10.10 2.40
N VAL A 117 -2.21 10.26 3.70
CA VAL A 117 -3.22 10.17 4.74
C VAL A 117 -3.10 11.35 5.72
N THR A 118 -4.24 11.87 6.14
CA THR A 118 -4.42 12.93 7.14
C THR A 118 -5.23 12.35 8.30
N ILE A 119 -4.57 11.59 9.16
CA ILE A 119 -5.21 10.89 10.28
C ILE A 119 -5.29 11.84 11.49
N PRO A 120 -6.46 12.03 12.12
CA PRO A 120 -6.57 12.89 13.30
C PRO A 120 -5.63 12.48 14.43
N GLY A 121 -4.89 13.45 14.98
CA GLY A 121 -3.92 13.19 16.06
C GLY A 121 -2.62 12.52 15.59
N PHE A 122 -2.41 12.39 14.28
CA PHE A 122 -1.19 11.87 13.67
C PHE A 122 -0.41 13.00 12.97
N PRO A 123 0.94 12.92 12.83
CA PRO A 123 1.71 13.92 12.11
C PRO A 123 1.22 14.17 10.68
N THR A 124 1.32 15.41 10.19
CA THR A 124 0.96 15.80 8.81
C THR A 124 2.09 16.61 8.18
N PRO A 125 2.44 16.37 6.91
CA PRO A 125 1.87 15.36 6.00
C PRO A 125 2.35 13.94 6.37
N SER A 126 1.50 12.94 6.13
CA SER A 126 1.84 11.53 6.37
C SER A 126 1.51 10.66 5.16
N VAL A 127 2.39 9.74 4.83
CA VAL A 127 2.17 8.71 3.81
C VAL A 127 2.10 7.36 4.48
N ALA A 128 1.03 6.63 4.19
CA ALA A 128 0.88 5.24 4.59
C ALA A 128 1.37 4.35 3.44
N VAL A 129 2.09 3.29 3.78
CA VAL A 129 2.71 2.34 2.86
C VAL A 129 2.34 0.93 3.31
N GLY A 130 1.84 0.13 2.36
CA GLY A 130 1.60 -1.29 2.52
C GLY A 130 2.63 -2.11 1.76
N THR A 131 3.22 -3.09 2.43
CA THR A 131 4.25 -3.97 1.85
C THR A 131 3.83 -5.43 1.87
N GLY A 132 4.56 -6.24 1.09
CA GLY A 132 4.47 -7.69 1.08
C GLY A 132 5.85 -8.31 0.91
N VAL A 133 6.12 -9.34 1.70
CA VAL A 133 7.30 -10.19 1.58
C VAL A 133 6.86 -11.49 0.93
N ASN A 134 7.35 -11.76 -0.28
CA ASN A 134 7.04 -12.98 -1.01
C ASN A 134 8.19 -13.98 -0.87
N THR A 135 8.02 -14.94 0.01
CA THR A 135 9.02 -15.98 0.32
C THR A 135 8.84 -17.25 -0.52
N GLY A 136 8.22 -17.16 -1.70
CA GLY A 136 7.89 -18.30 -2.56
C GLY A 136 6.53 -18.92 -2.25
N GLU A 137 6.17 -19.98 -2.98
CA GLU A 137 4.85 -20.64 -2.89
C GLU A 137 4.66 -21.39 -1.57
N ASP A 138 5.73 -22.00 -1.05
CA ASP A 138 5.66 -22.89 0.12
C ASP A 138 5.56 -22.16 1.46
N LEU A 139 5.83 -20.86 1.47
CA LEU A 139 5.84 -20.03 2.66
C LEU A 139 4.73 -18.98 2.59
N THR A 140 4.06 -18.78 3.72
CA THR A 140 3.00 -17.77 3.80
C THR A 140 3.58 -16.38 3.64
N SER A 141 3.08 -15.62 2.65
CA SER A 141 3.47 -14.23 2.46
C SER A 141 3.08 -13.37 3.64
N ARG A 142 3.96 -12.47 4.06
CA ARG A 142 3.77 -11.53 5.17
C ARG A 142 3.71 -10.11 4.64
N GLY A 143 3.35 -9.15 5.47
CA GLY A 143 3.34 -7.74 5.08
C GLY A 143 3.63 -6.81 6.25
N ARG A 144 3.86 -5.54 5.94
CA ARG A 144 3.87 -4.47 6.94
C ARG A 144 2.98 -3.33 6.49
N MET A 145 2.42 -2.67 7.49
CA MET A 145 1.93 -1.32 7.36
C MET A 145 2.96 -0.38 7.97
N LEU A 146 3.41 0.60 7.20
CA LEU A 146 4.31 1.65 7.67
C LEU A 146 3.67 3.01 7.39
N ILE A 147 3.90 3.97 8.28
CA ILE A 147 3.52 5.37 8.06
C ILE A 147 4.75 6.22 8.24
N PHE A 148 4.97 7.15 7.31
CA PHE A 148 6.10 8.08 7.31
C PHE A 148 5.58 9.50 7.34
N SER A 149 6.33 10.41 7.98
CA SER A 149 6.07 11.84 7.94
C SER A 149 7.37 12.59 7.78
N THR A 150 7.35 13.64 6.96
CA THR A 150 8.48 14.59 6.78
C THR A 150 8.40 15.75 7.77
N LYS A 151 7.33 15.83 8.58
CA LYS A 151 7.13 16.89 9.57
C LYS A 151 8.27 16.88 10.60
N ASP A 152 8.90 18.04 10.78
CA ASP A 152 9.98 18.26 11.75
C ASP A 152 11.21 17.33 11.54
N ARG A 153 11.46 16.89 10.29
CA ARG A 153 12.60 16.03 9.95
C ARG A 153 13.53 16.70 8.95
N GLU A 154 14.81 16.39 9.08
CA GLU A 154 15.81 16.81 8.10
C GLU A 154 15.79 15.87 6.87
N PRO A 155 16.10 16.38 5.66
CA PRO A 155 16.30 15.55 4.48
C PRO A 155 17.36 14.46 4.73
N GLY A 156 17.08 13.25 4.28
CA GLY A 156 17.93 12.09 4.51
C GLY A 156 17.13 10.81 4.68
N VAL A 157 17.70 9.87 5.44
CA VAL A 157 17.01 8.61 5.77
C VAL A 157 16.01 8.88 6.89
N ILE A 158 14.73 8.55 6.66
CA ILE A 158 13.66 8.78 7.63
C ILE A 158 13.09 7.45 8.15
N PRO A 159 13.09 7.18 9.45
CA PRO A 159 12.39 6.01 9.99
C PRO A 159 10.87 6.15 9.88
N PRO A 160 10.09 5.06 9.86
CA PRO A 160 8.64 5.16 9.99
C PRO A 160 8.24 5.83 11.31
N VAL A 161 7.20 6.66 11.31
CA VAL A 161 6.57 7.18 12.54
C VAL A 161 5.68 6.12 13.20
N TYR A 162 5.17 5.18 12.41
CA TYR A 162 4.44 4.01 12.88
C TYR A 162 4.75 2.84 11.97
N GLN A 163 4.89 1.66 12.54
CA GLN A 163 5.03 0.42 11.80
C GLN A 163 4.32 -0.72 12.53
N ARG A 164 3.70 -1.62 11.77
CA ARG A 164 3.09 -2.84 12.30
C ARG A 164 3.24 -3.98 11.30
N SER A 165 3.84 -5.07 11.74
CA SER A 165 3.92 -6.32 10.99
C SER A 165 2.56 -7.01 10.96
N LEU A 166 2.23 -7.59 9.81
CA LEU A 166 0.97 -8.24 9.52
C LEU A 166 1.22 -9.65 8.99
N LYS A 167 0.32 -10.57 9.34
CA LYS A 167 0.41 -11.98 8.93
C LYS A 167 0.22 -12.20 7.43
N THR A 168 -0.26 -11.18 6.72
CA THR A 168 -0.59 -11.20 5.31
C THR A 168 -0.13 -9.90 4.65
N LEU A 169 -0.05 -9.91 3.32
CA LEU A 169 0.36 -8.76 2.53
C LEU A 169 -0.67 -7.62 2.60
N VAL A 170 -0.18 -6.38 2.48
CA VAL A 170 -1.01 -5.18 2.40
C VAL A 170 -1.05 -4.68 0.96
N THR A 171 -2.09 -5.09 0.24
CA THR A 171 -2.26 -4.78 -1.19
C THR A 171 -2.96 -3.46 -1.47
N VAL A 172 -3.71 -2.94 -0.50
CA VAL A 172 -4.41 -1.66 -0.58
C VAL A 172 -4.24 -0.94 0.74
N ILE A 173 -3.95 0.36 0.67
CA ILE A 173 -3.91 1.26 1.82
C ILE A 173 -4.50 2.61 1.42
N GLY A 174 -5.17 3.28 2.35
CA GLY A 174 -5.77 4.57 2.11
C GLY A 174 -6.49 5.12 3.33
N GLN A 175 -7.35 6.09 3.11
CA GLN A 175 -8.13 6.72 4.16
C GLN A 175 -9.56 6.95 3.71
N TRP A 176 -10.47 6.85 4.66
CA TRP A 176 -11.86 7.24 4.50
C TRP A 176 -12.34 7.93 5.78
N GLY A 177 -12.74 9.19 5.68
CA GLY A 177 -13.04 10.01 6.86
C GLY A 177 -11.83 10.06 7.81
N ASP A 178 -12.03 9.69 9.06
CA ASP A 178 -10.98 9.63 10.09
C ASP A 178 -10.29 8.26 10.20
N TYR A 179 -10.65 7.31 9.33
CA TYR A 179 -10.22 5.93 9.40
C TYR A 179 -9.11 5.63 8.39
N LEU A 180 -8.05 5.00 8.87
CA LEU A 180 -7.07 4.35 8.01
C LEU A 180 -7.69 3.05 7.49
N ILE A 181 -7.68 2.86 6.17
CA ILE A 181 -8.12 1.63 5.54
C ILE A 181 -6.89 0.88 5.04
N HIS A 182 -6.87 -0.43 5.25
CA HIS A 182 -5.86 -1.28 4.65
C HIS A 182 -6.39 -2.70 4.44
N SER A 183 -5.78 -3.43 3.51
CA SER A 183 -6.03 -4.86 3.35
C SER A 183 -5.06 -5.70 4.20
N GLU A 184 -5.59 -6.80 4.74
CA GLU A 184 -4.83 -7.91 5.29
C GLU A 184 -5.29 -9.17 4.54
N GLY A 185 -4.62 -9.47 3.42
CA GLY A 185 -5.05 -10.53 2.51
C GLY A 185 -6.40 -10.21 1.85
N PHE A 186 -7.41 -11.06 2.03
CA PHE A 186 -8.76 -10.84 1.47
C PHE A 186 -9.66 -9.96 2.36
N LYS A 187 -9.22 -9.61 3.57
CA LYS A 187 -9.98 -8.75 4.49
C LYS A 187 -9.52 -7.31 4.37
N ILE A 188 -10.47 -6.39 4.53
CA ILE A 188 -10.21 -4.96 4.57
C ILE A 188 -10.57 -4.45 5.96
N PHE A 189 -9.64 -3.79 6.63
CA PHE A 189 -9.82 -3.26 7.96
C PHE A 189 -9.91 -1.74 7.94
N PHE A 190 -10.80 -1.22 8.77
CA PHE A 190 -10.92 0.20 9.06
C PHE A 190 -10.42 0.40 10.47
N GLU A 191 -9.43 1.27 10.62
CA GLU A 191 -8.76 1.49 11.88
C GLU A 191 -8.76 2.95 12.25
N ARG A 192 -8.89 3.21 13.55
CA ARG A 192 -8.83 4.55 14.11
C ARG A 192 -7.61 4.69 15.00
N TRP A 193 -6.92 5.81 14.87
CA TRP A 193 -5.82 6.16 15.76
C TRP A 193 -6.37 6.64 17.10
N GLU A 194 -6.15 5.85 18.16
CA GLU A 194 -6.58 6.18 19.52
C GLU A 194 -5.53 5.63 20.51
N ASN A 195 -5.20 6.41 21.55
CA ASN A 195 -4.26 5.98 22.60
C ASN A 195 -2.89 5.49 22.10
N SER A 196 -2.35 6.15 21.07
CA SER A 196 -1.05 5.81 20.45
C SER A 196 -1.01 4.48 19.69
N SER A 197 -2.17 3.91 19.34
CA SER A 197 -2.25 2.71 18.50
C SER A 197 -3.41 2.79 17.51
N PHE A 198 -3.34 1.99 16.45
CA PHE A 198 -4.46 1.82 15.55
C PHE A 198 -5.36 0.68 16.03
N ASN A 199 -6.64 1.00 16.24
CA ASN A 199 -7.65 0.06 16.72
C ASN A 199 -8.62 -0.29 15.59
N LYS A 200 -8.82 -1.59 15.34
CA LYS A 200 -9.76 -2.12 14.34
C LYS A 200 -11.19 -1.81 14.77
N VAL A 201 -11.88 -0.94 14.02
CA VAL A 201 -13.26 -0.52 14.30
C VAL A 201 -14.29 -1.24 13.44
N ALA A 202 -13.91 -1.65 12.23
CA ALA A 202 -14.76 -2.40 11.32
C ALA A 202 -13.91 -3.21 10.34
N PHE A 203 -14.50 -4.22 9.72
CA PHE A 203 -13.87 -4.98 8.67
C PHE A 203 -14.88 -5.33 7.57
N PHE A 204 -14.35 -5.62 6.38
CA PHE A 204 -15.09 -6.15 5.25
C PHE A 204 -14.37 -7.38 4.71
N ASP A 205 -15.12 -8.47 4.57
CA ASP A 205 -14.62 -9.66 3.90
C ASP A 205 -14.74 -9.46 2.38
N GLY A 206 -13.59 -9.16 1.76
CA GLY A 206 -13.41 -9.19 0.32
C GLY A 206 -13.46 -10.61 -0.23
N SER A 207 -13.06 -10.78 -1.49
CA SER A 207 -13.22 -12.08 -2.16
C SER A 207 -11.92 -12.89 -2.20
N MET A 208 -10.91 -12.42 -2.93
CA MET A 208 -9.66 -13.16 -3.16
C MET A 208 -8.45 -12.30 -2.86
N CYS A 209 -8.28 -11.21 -3.61
CA CYS A 209 -7.16 -10.28 -3.46
C CYS A 209 -7.64 -8.91 -3.89
N VAL A 210 -7.74 -7.99 -2.93
CA VAL A 210 -8.19 -6.63 -3.19
C VAL A 210 -7.06 -5.89 -3.89
N THR A 211 -7.33 -5.38 -5.09
CA THR A 211 -6.33 -4.73 -5.95
C THR A 211 -6.41 -3.22 -5.91
N SER A 212 -7.61 -2.68 -5.69
CA SER A 212 -7.83 -1.24 -5.68
C SER A 212 -9.00 -0.87 -4.79
N MET A 213 -9.00 0.37 -4.31
CA MET A 213 -10.10 0.96 -3.56
C MET A 213 -10.36 2.37 -4.04
N SER A 214 -11.63 2.73 -4.18
CA SER A 214 -12.09 4.11 -4.30
C SER A 214 -13.23 4.36 -3.31
N SER A 215 -13.40 5.61 -2.89
CA SER A 215 -14.46 5.99 -1.96
C SER A 215 -15.10 7.32 -2.32
N ILE A 216 -16.41 7.43 -2.09
CA ILE A 216 -17.16 8.67 -2.23
C ILE A 216 -18.22 8.76 -1.13
N LYS A 217 -18.17 9.83 -0.33
CA LYS A 217 -19.05 10.01 0.84
C LYS A 217 -19.02 8.77 1.74
N ASN A 218 -20.12 8.03 1.89
CA ASN A 218 -20.19 6.80 2.68
C ASN A 218 -20.24 5.52 1.83
N PHE A 219 -19.87 5.61 0.55
CA PHE A 219 -19.76 4.46 -0.33
C PHE A 219 -18.30 4.17 -0.67
N LEU A 220 -18.00 2.89 -0.80
CA LEU A 220 -16.69 2.37 -1.17
C LEU A 220 -16.85 1.39 -2.32
N LEU A 221 -15.85 1.38 -3.19
CA LEU A 221 -15.65 0.36 -4.22
C LEU A 221 -14.36 -0.38 -3.92
N PHE A 222 -14.43 -1.70 -3.95
CA PHE A 222 -13.26 -2.56 -3.84
C PHE A 222 -13.13 -3.39 -5.11
N GLY A 223 -12.01 -3.22 -5.81
CA GLY A 223 -11.62 -4.06 -6.94
C GLY A 223 -10.98 -5.35 -6.44
N ASP A 224 -11.27 -6.46 -7.10
CA ASP A 224 -10.68 -7.76 -6.83
C ASP A 224 -9.96 -8.30 -8.08
N LEU A 225 -8.86 -9.03 -7.84
CA LEU A 225 -8.03 -9.63 -8.89
C LEU A 225 -8.80 -10.58 -9.82
N ARG A 226 -9.88 -11.21 -9.34
CA ARG A 226 -10.63 -12.21 -10.13
C ARG A 226 -12.15 -12.09 -10.02
N LYS A 227 -12.66 -11.45 -8.98
CA LYS A 227 -14.08 -11.44 -8.62
C LYS A 227 -14.81 -10.13 -8.94
N GLY A 228 -14.22 -9.29 -9.79
CA GLY A 228 -14.82 -8.02 -10.20
C GLY A 228 -14.78 -6.98 -9.09
N VAL A 229 -15.86 -6.21 -8.96
CA VAL A 229 -15.97 -5.09 -8.02
C VAL A 229 -17.03 -5.37 -6.96
N ASP A 230 -16.74 -5.03 -5.71
CA ASP A 230 -17.69 -4.99 -4.61
C ASP A 230 -18.08 -3.53 -4.33
N PHE A 231 -19.38 -3.21 -4.38
CA PHE A 231 -19.93 -1.92 -4.00
C PHE A 231 -20.47 -1.98 -2.57
N VAL A 232 -19.91 -1.15 -1.70
CA VAL A 232 -20.08 -1.23 -0.25
C VAL A 232 -20.52 0.11 0.31
N GLN A 233 -21.38 0.08 1.31
CA GLN A 233 -21.80 1.26 2.07
C GLN A 233 -21.29 1.16 3.50
N TRP A 234 -20.66 2.22 3.96
CA TRP A 234 -20.41 2.46 5.38
C TRP A 234 -21.70 2.91 6.07
N LYS A 235 -22.07 2.19 7.12
CA LYS A 235 -23.19 2.53 8.00
C LYS A 235 -22.68 2.70 9.41
N GLU A 236 -22.96 3.87 9.99
CA GLU A 236 -22.72 4.17 11.39
C GLU A 236 -24.07 4.41 12.06
N GLU A 237 -24.36 3.63 13.10
CA GLU A 237 -25.58 3.78 13.87
C GLU A 237 -25.27 4.54 15.16
N ALA A 238 -25.64 5.83 15.17
CA ALA A 238 -25.29 6.73 16.27
C ALA A 238 -25.81 6.28 17.65
N ALA A 239 -26.96 5.60 17.70
CA ALA A 239 -27.57 5.15 18.96
C ALA A 239 -26.82 3.97 19.60
N SER A 240 -26.28 3.06 18.80
CA SER A 240 -25.57 1.87 19.27
C SER A 240 -24.05 2.01 19.20
N GLN A 241 -23.55 3.12 18.62
CA GLN A 241 -22.15 3.32 18.25
C GLN A 241 -21.56 2.17 17.42
N THR A 242 -22.42 1.42 16.73
CA THR A 242 -21.98 0.33 15.87
C THR A 242 -21.62 0.86 14.49
N ARG A 243 -20.54 0.30 13.95
CA ARG A 243 -20.00 0.63 12.63
C ARG A 243 -19.99 -0.65 11.82
N ASN A 244 -20.63 -0.65 10.66
CA ASN A 244 -20.69 -1.83 9.82
C ASN A 244 -20.61 -1.47 8.33
N LEU A 245 -20.03 -2.38 7.57
CA LEU A 245 -19.94 -2.30 6.12
C LEU A 245 -21.03 -3.19 5.52
N ARG A 246 -21.86 -2.62 4.65
CA ARG A 246 -22.93 -3.33 3.95
C ARG A 246 -22.59 -3.42 2.47
N ARG A 247 -22.37 -4.64 1.96
CA ARG A 247 -22.30 -4.90 0.52
C ARG A 247 -23.66 -4.59 -0.12
N LEU A 248 -23.70 -3.63 -1.03
CA LEU A 248 -24.90 -3.22 -1.76
C LEU A 248 -25.03 -3.93 -3.10
N SER A 249 -23.91 -4.12 -3.79
CA SER A 249 -23.86 -4.84 -5.07
C SER A 249 -22.48 -5.46 -5.25
N ARG A 250 -22.38 -6.41 -6.19
CA ARG A 250 -21.11 -6.97 -6.63
C ARG A 250 -21.19 -7.44 -8.08
N SER A 251 -20.06 -7.54 -8.76
CA SER A 251 -19.99 -8.18 -10.07
C SER A 251 -20.54 -9.62 -10.01
N PRO A 252 -21.19 -10.10 -11.09
CA PRO A 252 -21.76 -11.44 -11.14
C PRO A 252 -20.73 -12.53 -10.83
N PRO A 253 -21.01 -13.46 -9.89
CA PRO A 253 -20.05 -14.52 -9.51
C PRO A 253 -19.69 -15.48 -10.65
N SER A 254 -20.56 -15.58 -11.67
CA SER A 254 -20.38 -16.41 -12.85
C SER A 254 -19.35 -15.87 -13.84
N THR A 255 -19.00 -14.58 -13.76
CA THR A 255 -18.06 -13.94 -14.67
C THR A 255 -16.78 -13.60 -13.92
N SER A 256 -15.67 -14.20 -14.33
CA SER A 256 -14.35 -13.80 -13.85
C SER A 256 -14.01 -12.44 -14.45
N MET A 257 -13.72 -11.45 -13.61
CA MET A 257 -13.33 -10.12 -14.03
C MET A 257 -12.13 -9.69 -13.19
N THR A 258 -11.01 -9.46 -13.85
CA THR A 258 -9.80 -8.92 -13.22
C THR A 258 -9.89 -7.41 -13.17
N VAL A 259 -9.88 -6.87 -11.96
CA VAL A 259 -9.91 -5.42 -11.74
C VAL A 259 -8.50 -4.96 -11.35
N ILE A 260 -7.94 -4.05 -12.14
CA ILE A 260 -6.63 -3.45 -11.85
C ILE A 260 -6.83 -2.16 -11.02
N ALA A 261 -7.82 -1.37 -11.40
CA ALA A 261 -8.23 -0.15 -10.71
C ALA A 261 -9.75 0.00 -10.79
N CYS A 262 -10.35 0.65 -9.80
CA CYS A 262 -11.77 0.99 -9.76
C CYS A 262 -11.94 2.44 -9.32
N GLU A 263 -12.88 3.15 -9.92
CA GLU A 263 -13.16 4.56 -9.60
C GLU A 263 -14.64 4.85 -9.82
N PHE A 264 -15.17 5.85 -9.12
CA PHE A 264 -16.54 6.30 -9.34
C PHE A 264 -16.66 7.23 -10.55
N VAL A 265 -17.67 7.00 -11.39
CA VAL A 265 -18.01 7.92 -12.48
C VAL A 265 -19.13 8.85 -12.01
N VAL A 266 -18.85 10.14 -11.87
CA VAL A 266 -19.85 11.13 -11.43
C VAL A 266 -20.43 11.86 -12.64
N CYS A 267 -21.74 11.72 -12.86
CA CYS A 267 -22.47 12.44 -13.90
C CYS A 267 -23.64 13.21 -13.30
N GLN A 268 -23.46 14.52 -13.11
CA GLN A 268 -24.45 15.41 -12.47
C GLN A 268 -24.89 14.90 -11.09
N LYS A 269 -26.09 14.32 -11.00
CA LYS A 269 -26.70 13.76 -9.78
C LYS A 269 -26.65 12.22 -9.75
N SER A 270 -26.02 11.61 -10.74
CA SER A 270 -25.90 10.16 -10.89
C SER A 270 -24.48 9.70 -10.59
N LEU A 271 -24.39 8.56 -9.93
CA LEU A 271 -23.14 7.86 -9.64
C LEU A 271 -23.12 6.57 -10.47
N GLY A 272 -22.13 6.44 -11.34
CA GLY A 272 -21.77 5.22 -12.03
C GLY A 272 -20.66 4.49 -11.29
N LEU A 273 -20.68 3.16 -11.39
CA LEU A 273 -19.69 2.24 -10.86
C LEU A 273 -18.94 1.59 -12.03
#